data_AF-A0A2T1CE68-F1
#
_entry.id   AF-A0A2T1CE68-F1
#
_cell.length_a   1.000
_cell.length_b   1.000
_cell.length_c   1.000
_cell.angle_alpha   90.00
_cell.angle_beta   90.00
_cell.angle_gamma   90.00
#
_symmetry.space_group_name_H-M   'P 1'
#
loop_
_entity.id
_entity.type
_entity.pdbx_description
1 polymer ?
#
loop_
_entity_poly.entity_id
_entity_poly.type
_entity_poly.pdbx_seq_one_letter_code
_entity_poly.pdbx_strand_id
1 'polypeptide(L)'
;NVALAVFFGTAAIAAPVFEEIVFRGFLLPSLTRYLPVSGAIAASAFLFAVAHLSVSEILPLATLGAVLGFVYTRSRNLLAPMLLHSLWNSGTLLSLFLLGGSAS
;
A
#
# COMPACT_ATOMS: atom_id res chain seq x y z
N ASN A 1 -19.85 17.29 0.96
CA ASN A 1 -18.74 17.71 1.87
C ASN A 1 -18.53 16.85 3.11
N VAL A 2 -19.45 15.96 3.52
CA VAL A 2 -19.11 14.88 4.49
C VAL A 2 -18.62 13.62 3.76
N ALA A 3 -19.27 13.25 2.65
CA ALA A 3 -18.90 12.07 1.87
C ALA A 3 -17.44 12.10 1.37
N LEU A 4 -16.94 13.25 0.90
CA LEU A 4 -15.54 13.41 0.51
C LEU A 4 -14.59 13.22 1.70
N ALA A 5 -14.88 13.82 2.85
CA ALA A 5 -14.07 13.64 4.05
C ALA A 5 -14.02 12.17 4.50
N VAL A 6 -15.15 11.46 4.44
CA VAL A 6 -15.23 10.02 4.72
C VAL A 6 -14.39 9.24 3.70
N PHE A 7 -14.56 9.50 2.40
CA PHE A 7 -13.80 8.86 1.33
C PHE A 7 -12.29 9.04 1.53
N PHE A 8 -11.82 10.28 1.72
CA PHE A 8 -10.42 10.57 2.00
C PHE A 8 -9.92 9.86 3.26
N GLY A 9 -10.66 9.91 4.38
CA GLY A 9 -10.26 9.20 5.60
C GLY A 9 -10.15 7.70 5.40
N THR A 10 -11.08 7.10 4.66
CA THR A 10 -11.04 5.66 4.36
C THR A 10 -9.90 5.28 3.43
N ALA A 11 -9.75 5.95 2.28
CA ALA A 11 -8.78 5.61 1.26
C ALA A 11 -7.34 6.01 1.64
N ALA A 12 -7.17 7.11 2.37
CA ALA A 12 -5.85 7.61 2.76
C ALA A 12 -5.30 6.97 4.04
N ILE A 13 -6.15 6.43 4.92
CA ILE A 13 -5.73 5.92 6.24
C ILE A 13 -6.27 4.52 6.50
N ALA A 14 -7.59 4.33 6.52
CA ALA A 14 -8.17 3.06 6.96
C ALA A 14 -7.78 1.88 6.05
N ALA A 15 -7.82 2.09 4.73
CA ALA A 15 -7.43 1.09 3.74
C ALA A 15 -5.93 0.74 3.83
N PRO A 16 -4.99 1.70 3.79
CA PRO A 16 -3.56 1.42 4.01
C PRO A 16 -3.26 0.68 5.32
N VAL A 17 -3.91 1.06 6.42
CA VAL A 17 -3.72 0.39 7.72
C VAL A 17 -4.16 -1.07 7.64
N PHE A 18 -5.34 -1.34 7.10
CA PHE A 18 -5.85 -2.70 6.94
C PHE A 18 -4.94 -3.53 6.02
N GLU A 19 -4.57 -2.97 4.87
CA GLU A 19 -3.70 -3.63 3.89
C GLU A 19 -2.34 -3.97 4.50
N GLU A 20 -1.71 -3.07 5.24
CA GLU A 20 -0.42 -3.35 5.88
C GLU A 20 -0.53 -4.44 6.95
N ILE A 21 -1.64 -4.53 7.69
CA ILE A 21 -1.88 -5.63 8.63
C ILE A 21 -1.93 -6.97 7.87
N VAL A 22 -2.66 -7.04 6.76
CA VAL A 22 -2.79 -8.27 5.97
C VAL A 22 -1.48 -8.64 5.28
N PHE A 23 -0.87 -7.71 4.55
CA PHE A 23 0.26 -8.00 3.69
C PHE A 23 1.59 -8.05 4.46
N ARG A 24 1.81 -7.17 5.44
CA ARG A 24 3.08 -7.05 6.18
C ARG A 24 2.99 -7.68 7.56
N GLY A 25 1.82 -7.60 8.21
CA GLY A 25 1.58 -8.26 9.49
C GLY A 25 1.39 -9.77 9.39
N PHE A 26 0.79 -10.26 8.30
CA PHE A 26 0.44 -11.68 8.15
C PHE A 26 1.13 -12.36 6.96
N LEU A 27 0.89 -11.90 5.73
CA LEU A 27 1.33 -12.60 4.52
C LEU A 27 2.85 -12.67 4.40
N LEU A 28 3.54 -11.53 4.49
CA LEU A 28 5.00 -11.46 4.33
C LEU A 28 5.73 -12.31 5.39
N PRO A 29 5.44 -12.22 6.70
CA PRO A 29 6.01 -13.12 7.71
C PRO A 29 5.73 -14.60 7.42
N SER A 30 4.53 -14.93 6.94
CA SER A 30 4.18 -16.31 6.58
C SER A 30 5.02 -16.82 5.41
N LEU A 31 5.23 -15.99 4.38
CA LEU A 31 6.08 -16.33 3.23
C LEU A 31 7.55 -16.49 3.61
N THR A 32 8.06 -15.70 4.56
CA THR A 32 9.47 -15.82 5.03
C THR A 32 9.78 -17.15 5.71
N ARG A 33 8.78 -17.97 6.05
CA ARG A 33 8.98 -19.34 6.54
C ARG A 33 9.40 -20.31 5.43
N TYR A 34 9.13 -19.96 4.16
CA TYR A 34 9.34 -20.84 3.00
C TYR A 34 10.26 -20.23 1.95
N LEU A 35 10.41 -18.90 1.92
CA LEU A 35 11.20 -18.17 0.94
C LEU A 35 12.27 -17.30 1.62
N PRO A 36 13.41 -17.03 0.95
CA PRO A 36 14.31 -15.98 1.42
C PRO A 36 13.59 -14.63 1.44
N VAL A 37 14.05 -13.71 2.30
CA VAL A 37 13.37 -12.41 2.54
C VAL A 37 13.09 -11.64 1.23
N SER A 38 14.05 -11.61 0.30
CA SER A 38 13.86 -10.96 -1.01
C SER A 38 12.74 -11.61 -1.84
N GLY A 39 12.66 -12.94 -1.85
CA GLY A 39 11.59 -13.67 -2.53
C GLY A 39 10.22 -13.47 -1.87
N ALA A 40 10.18 -13.44 -0.53
CA ALA A 40 8.96 -13.16 0.22
C ALA A 40 8.44 -11.73 -0.02
N ILE A 41 9.34 -10.74 -0.10
CA ILE A 41 9.00 -9.35 -0.46
C ILE A 41 8.45 -9.31 -1.88
N ALA A 42 9.12 -9.92 -2.86
CA ALA A 42 8.68 -9.92 -4.24
C ALA A 42 7.30 -10.57 -4.41
N ALA A 43 7.08 -11.74 -3.79
CA ALA A 43 5.81 -12.44 -3.84
C ALA A 43 4.68 -11.65 -3.14
N SER A 44 4.92 -11.12 -1.94
CA SER A 44 3.94 -10.30 -1.22
C SER A 44 3.59 -9.03 -2.00
N ALA A 45 4.58 -8.36 -2.60
CA ALA A 45 4.39 -7.17 -3.41
C ALA A 45 3.58 -7.43 -4.69
N PHE A 46 3.84 -8.55 -5.36
CA PHE A 46 3.08 -8.94 -6.53
C PHE A 46 1.63 -9.28 -6.18
N LEU A 47 1.39 -10.05 -5.11
CA LEU A 47 0.05 -10.37 -4.64
C LEU A 47 -0.72 -9.12 -4.20
N PHE A 48 -0.04 -8.16 -3.56
CA PHE A 48 -0.60 -6.86 -3.22
C PHE A 48 -1.10 -6.12 -4.47
N ALA A 49 -0.29 -6.06 -5.52
CA ALA A 49 -0.66 -5.41 -6.77
C ALA A 49 -1.85 -6.11 -7.47
N VAL A 50 -1.84 -7.44 -7.53
CA VAL A 50 -2.93 -8.22 -8.16
C VAL A 50 -4.25 -8.08 -7.37
N ALA A 51 -4.20 -7.97 -6.04
CA ALA A 51 -5.38 -7.78 -5.20
C ALA A 51 -6.14 -6.48 -5.49
N HIS A 52 -5.51 -5.50 -6.14
CA HIS A 52 -6.16 -4.25 -6.57
C HIS A 52 -6.92 -4.37 -7.89
N LEU A 53 -6.80 -5.51 -8.60
CA LEU A 53 -7.57 -5.83 -9.81
C LEU A 53 -7.48 -4.79 -10.94
N SER A 54 -6.39 -4.02 -10.96
CA SER A 54 -6.17 -2.92 -11.89
C SER A 54 -4.88 -3.13 -12.68
N VAL A 55 -5.00 -3.55 -13.94
CA VAL A 55 -3.84 -3.89 -14.79
C VAL A 55 -2.90 -2.70 -14.98
N SER A 56 -3.46 -1.48 -15.13
CA SER A 56 -2.70 -0.24 -15.27
C SER A 56 -1.89 0.09 -14.03
N GLU A 57 -2.29 -0.40 -12.86
CA GLU A 57 -1.65 -0.10 -11.58
C GLU A 57 -0.77 -1.24 -11.06
N ILE A 58 -0.69 -2.39 -11.75
CA ILE A 58 0.12 -3.52 -11.30
C ILE A 58 1.57 -3.09 -11.06
N LEU A 59 2.19 -2.38 -12.00
CA LEU A 59 3.60 -1.97 -11.87
C LEU A 59 3.84 -0.97 -10.72
N PRO A 60 3.09 0.15 -10.60
CA PRO A 60 3.28 1.06 -9.47
C PRO A 60 2.94 0.42 -8.13
N LEU A 61 1.88 -0.39 -8.04
CA LEU A 61 1.50 -1.06 -6.79
C LEU A 61 2.47 -2.16 -6.38
N ALA A 62 3.03 -2.92 -7.34
CA ALA A 62 4.07 -3.90 -7.04
C ALA A 62 5.35 -3.20 -6.55
N THR A 63 5.69 -2.05 -7.14
CA THR A 63 6.84 -1.25 -6.71
C THR A 63 6.64 -0.70 -5.30
N LEU A 64 5.49 -0.08 -5.04
CA LEU A 64 5.11 0.38 -3.70
C LEU A 64 5.14 -0.79 -2.71
N GLY A 65 4.55 -1.92 -3.09
CA GLY A 65 4.49 -3.11 -2.25
C GLY A 65 5.86 -3.66 -1.88
N ALA A 66 6.83 -3.61 -2.81
CA ALA A 66 8.20 -4.02 -2.56
C ALA A 66 8.91 -3.05 -1.60
N VAL A 67 8.73 -1.74 -1.77
CA VAL A 67 9.27 -0.72 -0.87
C VAL A 67 8.71 -0.89 0.54
N LEU A 68 7.39 -1.06 0.67
CA LEU A 68 6.73 -1.27 1.97
C LEU A 68 7.22 -2.56 2.64
N GLY A 69 7.38 -3.65 1.88
CA GLY A 69 7.96 -4.90 2.37
C GLY A 69 9.41 -4.74 2.85
N PHE A 70 10.22 -3.99 2.12
CA PHE A 70 11.59 -3.66 2.53
C PHE A 70 11.61 -2.80 3.81
N VAL A 71 10.81 -1.74 3.87
CA VAL A 71 10.70 -0.88 5.06
C VAL A 71 10.27 -1.69 6.27
N TYR A 72 9.25 -2.54 6.14
CA TYR A 72 8.81 -3.42 7.22
C TYR A 72 9.93 -4.36 7.69
N THR A 73 10.60 -5.06 6.78
CA THR A 73 11.65 -6.04 7.15
C THR A 73 12.87 -5.37 7.80
N ARG A 74 13.17 -4.12 7.45
CA ARG A 74 14.26 -3.34 8.07
C ARG A 74 13.87 -2.72 9.42
N SER A 75 12.68 -2.14 9.52
CA SER A 75 12.19 -1.46 10.72
C SER A 75 11.63 -2.41 11.78
N ARG A 76 11.14 -3.59 11.36
CA ARG A 76 10.34 -4.53 12.16
C ARG A 76 9.15 -3.88 12.87
N ASN A 77 8.60 -2.82 12.29
CA ASN A 77 7.49 -2.05 12.85
C ASN A 77 6.44 -1.86 11.76
N LEU A 78 5.17 -2.18 12.06
CA LEU A 78 4.06 -1.97 11.13
C LEU A 78 3.69 -0.50 10.94
N LEU A 79 3.97 0.37 11.92
CA LEU A 79 3.67 1.79 11.79
C LEU A 79 4.48 2.45 10.66
N ALA A 80 5.73 2.01 10.45
CA ALA A 80 6.58 2.58 9.39
C ALA A 80 5.99 2.41 7.97
N PRO A 81 5.65 1.19 7.50
CA PRO A 81 4.99 1.02 6.23
C PRO A 81 3.56 1.58 6.22
N MET A 82 2.80 1.55 7.34
CA MET A 82 1.47 2.17 7.40
C MET A 82 1.52 3.68 7.11
N LEU A 83 2.45 4.40 7.73
CA LEU A 83 2.61 5.83 7.51
C LEU A 83 3.08 6.14 6.09
N LEU A 84 4.06 5.37 5.57
CA LEU A 84 4.54 5.53 4.21
C LEU A 84 3.44 5.26 3.18
N HIS A 85 2.65 4.20 3.38
CA HIS A 85 1.55 3.84 2.50
C HIS A 85 0.42 4.87 2.57
N SER A 86 0.07 5.33 3.76
CA SER A 86 -0.92 6.41 3.95
C SER A 86 -0.46 7.71 3.29
N LEU A 87 0.84 8.04 3.37
CA LEU A 87 1.42 9.20 2.70
C LEU A 87 1.33 9.08 1.17
N TRP A 88 1.64 7.91 0.62
CA TRP A 88 1.50 7.66 -0.81
C TRP A 88 0.05 7.82 -1.27
N ASN A 89 -0.90 7.18 -0.57
CA ASN A 89 -2.33 7.29 -0.91
C ASN A 89 -2.84 8.72 -0.78
N SER A 90 -2.46 9.43 0.28
CA SER A 90 -2.80 10.84 0.47
C SER A 90 -2.27 11.72 -0.68
N GLY A 91 -1.02 11.50 -1.10
CA GLY A 91 -0.41 12.23 -2.22
C GLY A 91 -1.13 11.98 -3.55
N THR A 92 -1.44 10.72 -3.85
CA THR A 92 -2.19 10.34 -5.05
C THR A 92 -3.60 10.95 -5.06
N LEU A 93 -4.33 10.84 -3.95
CA LEU A 93 -5.68 11.42 -3.82
C LEU A 93 -5.68 12.94 -3.91
N LEU A 94 -4.67 13.60 -3.32
CA LEU A 94 -4.51 15.05 -3.44
C LEU A 94 -4.21 15.45 -4.89
N SER A 95 -3.31 14.74 -5.57
CA SER A 95 -3.01 14.97 -6.98
C SER A 95 -4.26 14.82 -7.86
N LEU A 96 -5.03 13.74 -7.64
CA LEU A 96 -6.30 13.51 -8.33
C LEU A 96 -7.31 14.62 -8.06
N PHE A 97 -7.40 15.12 -6.82
CA PHE A 97 -8.31 16.21 -6.48
C PHE A 97 -7.92 17.53 -7.17
N LEU A 98 -6.62 17.87 -7.17
CA LEU A 98 -6.12 19.10 -7.79
C LEU A 98 -6.19 19.07 -9.32
N LEU A 99 -5.78 17.96 -9.94
CA LEU A 99 -5.75 17.79 -11.39
C LEU A 99 -7.13 17.45 -11.96
N GLY A 100 -7.94 16.71 -11.22
CA GLY A 100 -9.32 16.40 -11.59
C GLY A 100 -10.25 17.61 -11.42
N GLY A 101 -10.05 18.43 -10.39
CA GLY A 101 -10.81 19.67 -10.18
C GLY A 101 -10.41 20.83 -11.08
N SER A 102 -9.27 20.75 -11.78
CA SER A 102 -8.87 21.75 -12.78
C SER A 102 -9.34 21.40 -14.21
N ALA A 103 -9.92 20.22 -14.41
CA ALA A 103 -10.52 19.78 -15.67
C ALA A 103 -12.06 19.96 -15.71
N SER A 104 -12.66 20.53 -14.66
CA SER A 104 -14.10 20.85 -14.53
C SER A 104 -14.31 22.34 -14.36
#